data_AF-A0A484I935-F1
#
_entry.id   AF-A0A484I935-F1
#
_cell.length_a   1.000
_cell.length_b   1.000
_cell.length_c   1.000
_cell.angle_alpha   90.00
_cell.angle_beta   90.00
_cell.angle_gamma   90.00
#
_symmetry.space_group_name_H-M   'P 1'
#
loop_
_entity.id
_entity.type
_entity.pdbx_description
1 polymer ?
#
loop_
_entity_poly.entity_id
_entity_poly.type
_entity_poly.pdbx_seq_one_letter_code
_entity_poly.pdbx_strand_id
1 'polypeptide(L)'
;MIKRPSLIQDLGFNRSRCVVASCAFFSVLICFYTLNIFTFFQPTVYPFIDRITYIVGFIDKYFLNSLYDSIIIILCTILWCQFGILNNKKYFVIAAIGISFLLSLYTNNDLIRKFVVSISFPTIMLLILFDRVFTRNFINFDWKLSVNYISVIGISIGILSGIVIVAYITFPEMPTPLLNYLYYFFIILSIFSPICLILIPFSYLIVITSQFVRKKFVRQSASIQNKSITEEKDLKPRIKFFHLLLLILLSILISMIPHLDTINKGDQIIGVDTDNYSKWLELMTKSVGLEELLHSVFVTITGGDRALTLLLLYLLSSVFPQVNLPLFLEYLPILLGPMLILSTYFLSWGITKNHLVSILASLITIPLQVLIGVYGGLYANWFSLTWSYLAILFLFRTLDEPKLINYLAFSSLLVVLIFSHTPTWNILLYVIALFLAVNFFLKRGDSKKKYLYIAFSILPSVIADLMRLLLLDSSGIKQEIAFAVQREVGIQDLHTIWENLIATTHFTLGGQVGNPIILLLVVYWLFIVQIKERYTIFFIIFFSLFLLPFLFGDQQIQSRFFYEIPIQIPAAIALIQIKNRLGHYLPIAVCFWLIIMSAYMAANFVLIYH
;
A
#
# COMPACT_ATOMS: atom_id res chain seq x y z
N MET A 1 -7.95 25.14 34.32
CA MET A 1 -7.04 24.02 33.94
C MET A 1 -6.98 23.92 32.43
N ILE A 2 -5.96 24.49 31.78
CA ILE A 2 -5.81 24.42 30.32
C ILE A 2 -5.37 22.98 29.97
N LYS A 3 -6.23 22.21 29.29
CA LYS A 3 -5.86 20.90 28.74
C LYS A 3 -4.68 21.13 27.79
N ARG A 4 -3.48 20.74 28.22
CA ARG A 4 -2.27 20.81 27.40
C ARG A 4 -2.45 19.94 26.14
N PRO A 5 -1.82 20.30 25.01
CA PRO A 5 -1.97 19.55 23.76
C PRO A 5 -1.48 18.11 23.94
N SER A 6 -2.25 17.15 23.41
CA SER A 6 -2.00 15.70 23.53
C SER A 6 -0.61 15.28 23.03
N LEU A 7 -0.06 16.00 22.06
CA LEU A 7 1.25 15.72 21.46
C LEU A 7 2.41 15.82 22.44
N ILE A 8 2.42 16.83 23.32
CA ILE A 8 3.53 17.01 24.29
C ILE A 8 3.50 15.89 25.34
N GLN A 9 2.31 15.42 25.71
CA GLN A 9 2.17 14.28 26.61
C GLN A 9 2.68 12.99 25.98
N ASP A 10 2.43 12.80 24.67
CA ASP A 10 2.93 11.66 23.90
C ASP A 10 4.47 11.62 23.82
N LEU A 11 5.17 12.74 24.01
CA LEU A 11 6.65 12.82 24.08
C LEU A 11 7.23 12.58 25.49
N GLY A 12 6.42 12.14 26.45
CA GLY A 12 6.90 11.76 27.78
C GLY A 12 6.85 12.89 28.81
N PHE A 13 6.12 13.98 28.54
CA PHE A 13 5.88 15.00 29.54
C PHE A 13 5.15 14.40 30.76
N ASN A 14 5.66 14.63 31.97
CA ASN A 14 5.29 13.97 33.24
C ASN A 14 5.78 12.53 33.43
N ARG A 15 6.59 11.96 32.53
CA ARG A 15 7.27 10.68 32.77
C ARG A 15 8.58 10.90 33.53
N SER A 16 9.05 9.87 34.23
CA SER A 16 10.34 9.95 34.91
C SER A 16 11.48 10.09 33.89
N ARG A 17 12.53 10.82 34.26
CA ARG A 17 13.69 11.06 33.38
C ARG A 17 14.35 9.75 32.95
N CYS A 18 14.37 8.73 33.81
CA CYS A 18 14.90 7.41 33.50
C CYS A 18 14.08 6.68 32.42
N VAL A 19 12.74 6.74 32.46
CA VAL A 19 11.90 6.16 31.39
C VAL A 19 12.17 6.86 30.07
N VAL A 20 12.20 8.19 30.08
CA VAL A 20 12.45 9.01 28.89
C VAL A 20 13.81 8.64 28.28
N ALA A 21 14.87 8.60 29.09
CA ALA A 21 16.21 8.23 28.64
C ALA A 21 16.25 6.79 28.10
N SER A 22 15.68 5.82 28.82
CA SER A 22 15.58 4.42 28.40
C SER A 22 14.89 4.30 27.02
N CYS A 23 13.69 4.87 26.87
CA CYS A 23 12.96 4.85 25.60
C CYS A 23 13.72 5.55 24.47
N ALA A 24 14.44 6.66 24.75
CA ALA A 24 15.23 7.38 23.75
C ALA A 24 16.41 6.54 23.26
N PHE A 25 17.23 5.99 24.16
CA PHE A 25 18.36 5.13 23.79
C PHE A 25 17.91 3.86 23.07
N PHE A 26 16.78 3.27 23.48
CA PHE A 26 16.19 2.14 22.78
C PHE A 26 15.80 2.48 21.33
N SER A 27 15.26 3.68 21.10
CA SER A 27 14.82 4.10 19.78
C SER A 27 15.99 4.37 18.84
N VAL A 28 17.05 5.02 19.34
CA VAL A 28 18.31 5.19 18.61
C VAL A 28 18.96 3.84 18.32
N LEU A 29 19.00 2.95 19.32
CA LEU A 29 19.52 1.60 19.19
C LEU A 29 18.84 0.85 18.03
N ILE A 30 17.50 0.79 18.01
CA ILE A 30 16.76 0.10 16.94
C ILE A 30 17.12 0.65 15.56
N CYS A 31 17.22 1.97 15.45
CA CYS A 31 17.49 2.62 14.17
C CYS A 31 18.85 2.17 13.60
N PHE A 32 19.93 2.31 14.38
CA PHE A 32 21.27 1.87 13.97
C PHE A 32 21.39 0.35 13.82
N TYR A 33 20.80 -0.40 14.75
CA TYR A 33 20.82 -1.86 14.74
C TYR A 33 20.20 -2.44 13.47
N THR A 34 19.14 -1.81 12.96
CA THR A 34 18.45 -2.29 11.74
C THR A 34 19.40 -2.30 10.52
N LEU A 35 20.13 -1.22 10.25
CA LEU A 35 21.08 -1.24 9.12
C LEU A 35 22.24 -2.21 9.34
N ASN A 36 22.72 -2.31 10.58
CA ASN A 36 23.83 -3.19 10.92
C ASN A 36 23.48 -4.68 10.77
N ILE A 37 22.32 -5.11 11.27
CA ILE A 37 21.89 -6.51 11.21
C ILE A 37 21.59 -6.96 9.78
N PHE A 38 20.99 -6.09 8.97
CA PHE A 38 20.74 -6.40 7.56
C PHE A 38 22.04 -6.43 6.77
N THR A 39 23.00 -5.54 7.07
CA THR A 39 24.35 -5.63 6.48
C THR A 39 25.10 -6.89 6.91
N PHE A 40 24.87 -7.39 8.12
CA PHE A 40 25.47 -8.63 8.60
C PHE A 40 24.93 -9.87 7.87
N PHE A 41 23.61 -9.96 7.69
CA PHE A 41 23.00 -11.10 6.99
C PHE A 41 23.04 -11.01 5.46
N GLN A 42 23.27 -9.81 4.92
CA GLN A 42 23.32 -9.54 3.48
C GLN A 42 22.15 -10.14 2.70
N PRO A 43 20.88 -9.96 3.14
CA PRO A 43 19.77 -10.52 2.40
C PRO A 43 19.69 -9.88 1.01
N THR A 44 19.18 -10.66 0.05
CA THR A 44 18.88 -10.17 -1.29
C THR A 44 17.81 -9.09 -1.21
N VAL A 45 18.08 -7.97 -1.85
CA VAL A 45 17.21 -6.81 -1.96
C VAL A 45 17.00 -6.44 -3.43
N TYR A 46 15.90 -5.72 -3.68
CA TYR A 46 15.44 -5.38 -5.02
C TYR A 46 15.31 -3.86 -5.22
N PRO A 47 16.41 -3.10 -5.24
CA PRO A 47 16.34 -1.67 -5.52
C PRO A 47 15.87 -1.42 -6.95
N PHE A 48 14.80 -0.65 -7.09
CA PHE A 48 14.32 -0.08 -8.35
C PHE A 48 14.97 1.29 -8.58
N ILE A 49 15.83 1.37 -9.58
CA ILE A 49 16.63 2.56 -9.94
C ILE A 49 16.64 2.68 -11.46
N ASP A 50 16.38 3.88 -11.99
CA ASP A 50 16.43 4.19 -13.42
C ASP A 50 15.67 3.19 -14.30
N ARG A 51 14.42 2.89 -13.93
CA ARG A 51 13.51 1.94 -14.59
C ARG A 51 13.93 0.47 -14.50
N ILE A 52 15.00 0.15 -13.77
CA ILE A 52 15.53 -1.22 -13.64
C ILE A 52 15.47 -1.67 -12.18
N THR A 53 14.93 -2.87 -11.95
CA THR A 53 15.05 -3.55 -10.65
C THR A 53 16.32 -4.40 -10.64
N TYR A 54 17.26 -4.08 -9.74
CA TYR A 54 18.49 -4.86 -9.57
C TYR A 54 18.31 -5.94 -8.50
N ILE A 55 19.03 -7.05 -8.63
CA ILE A 55 19.10 -8.11 -7.61
C ILE A 55 20.47 -8.02 -6.96
N VAL A 56 20.52 -7.46 -5.75
CA VAL A 56 21.81 -7.23 -5.05
C VAL A 56 21.72 -7.64 -3.59
N GLY A 57 22.85 -8.02 -3.00
CA GLY A 57 22.94 -8.21 -1.55
C GLY A 57 22.93 -6.86 -0.83
N PHE A 58 22.28 -6.80 0.34
CA PHE A 58 22.34 -5.61 1.20
C PHE A 58 23.71 -5.54 1.92
N ILE A 59 24.71 -4.97 1.25
CA ILE A 59 26.11 -4.97 1.69
C ILE A 59 26.60 -3.56 2.04
N ASP A 60 27.38 -3.46 3.12
CA ASP A 60 28.07 -2.27 3.59
C ASP A 60 27.21 -1.00 3.72
N LYS A 61 25.96 -1.17 4.19
CA LYS A 61 25.05 -0.05 4.43
C LYS A 61 25.03 0.31 5.92
N TYR A 62 25.66 1.44 6.23
CA TYR A 62 25.80 1.99 7.58
C TYR A 62 25.33 3.45 7.60
N PHE A 63 24.98 3.98 8.77
CA PHE A 63 24.70 5.41 8.95
C PHE A 63 25.97 6.27 8.89
N LEU A 64 27.05 5.77 9.47
CA LEU A 64 28.35 6.43 9.44
C LEU A 64 29.39 5.50 8.82
N ASN A 65 29.71 4.42 9.53
CA ASN A 65 30.48 3.28 9.05
C ASN A 65 30.34 2.12 10.05
N SER A 66 30.86 0.94 9.70
CA SER A 66 30.79 -0.26 10.54
C SER A 66 31.26 -0.02 11.98
N LEU A 67 32.36 0.72 12.17
CA LEU A 67 32.94 0.95 13.49
C LEU A 67 32.09 1.91 14.34
N TYR A 68 31.74 3.08 13.80
CA TYR A 68 30.98 4.08 14.56
C TYR A 68 29.56 3.62 14.85
N ASP A 69 28.89 2.94 13.91
CA ASP A 69 27.56 2.37 14.15
C ASP A 69 27.63 1.31 15.27
N SER A 70 28.68 0.47 15.27
CA SER A 70 28.92 -0.50 16.34
C SER A 70 29.11 0.18 17.71
N ILE A 71 29.91 1.25 17.77
CA ILE A 71 30.12 2.04 19.00
C ILE A 71 28.80 2.62 19.49
N ILE A 72 28.00 3.21 18.59
CA ILE A 72 26.69 3.81 18.94
C ILE A 72 25.72 2.74 19.47
N ILE A 73 25.65 1.58 18.82
CA ILE A 73 24.78 0.47 19.26
C ILE A 73 25.16 0.01 20.66
N ILE A 74 26.46 -0.22 20.93
CA ILE A 74 26.90 -0.68 22.25
C ILE A 74 26.72 0.39 23.32
N LEU A 75 27.03 1.65 23.02
CA LEU A 75 26.80 2.76 23.94
C LEU A 75 25.31 2.91 24.27
N CYS A 76 24.42 2.88 23.27
CA CYS A 76 22.97 2.93 23.48
C CYS A 76 22.47 1.71 24.27
N THR A 77 23.05 0.52 24.06
CA THR A 77 22.73 -0.69 24.83
C THR A 77 23.11 -0.51 26.30
N ILE A 78 24.33 -0.02 26.59
CA ILE A 78 24.80 0.25 27.96
C ILE A 78 23.92 1.29 28.64
N LEU A 79 23.63 2.40 27.96
CA LEU A 79 22.80 3.48 28.49
C LEU A 79 21.35 3.01 28.69
N TRP A 80 20.81 2.20 27.78
CA TRP A 80 19.51 1.56 27.96
C TRP A 80 19.50 0.67 29.19
N CYS A 81 20.52 -0.19 29.40
CA CYS A 81 20.62 -1.01 30.61
C CYS A 81 20.71 -0.14 31.88
N GLN A 82 21.45 0.97 31.83
CA GLN A 82 21.66 1.86 32.98
C GLN A 82 20.35 2.54 33.43
N PHE A 83 19.54 3.02 32.48
CA PHE A 83 18.29 3.73 32.78
C PHE A 83 17.05 2.84 32.81
N GLY A 84 17.07 1.74 32.05
CA GLY A 84 15.98 0.80 31.89
C GLY A 84 15.93 -0.25 32.99
N ILE A 85 17.06 -0.76 33.50
CA ILE A 85 17.05 -1.79 34.54
C ILE A 85 17.07 -1.14 35.93
N LEU A 86 16.10 -1.49 36.78
CA LEU A 86 15.98 -0.93 38.13
C LEU A 86 16.91 -1.61 39.16
N ASN A 87 17.35 -2.84 38.90
CA ASN A 87 18.14 -3.65 39.81
C ASN A 87 19.66 -3.35 39.73
N ASN A 88 20.37 -3.41 40.86
CA ASN A 88 21.83 -3.31 40.94
C ASN A 88 22.57 -4.36 40.09
N LYS A 89 21.91 -5.48 39.76
CA LYS A 89 22.45 -6.48 38.81
C LYS A 89 22.71 -5.93 37.40
N LYS A 90 22.19 -4.74 37.06
CA LYS A 90 22.46 -4.07 35.77
C LYS A 90 23.95 -3.82 35.53
N TYR A 91 24.73 -3.56 36.57
CA TYR A 91 26.17 -3.33 36.44
C TYR A 91 26.91 -4.56 35.93
N PHE A 92 26.45 -5.77 36.28
CA PHE A 92 27.01 -7.01 35.73
C PHE A 92 26.74 -7.12 34.22
N VAL A 93 25.50 -6.85 33.79
CA VAL A 93 25.13 -6.87 32.36
C VAL A 93 25.92 -5.81 31.58
N ILE A 94 26.02 -4.59 32.12
CA ILE A 94 26.80 -3.50 31.53
C ILE A 94 28.28 -3.87 31.42
N ALA A 95 28.87 -4.42 32.49
CA ALA A 95 30.27 -4.84 32.49
C ALA A 95 30.54 -5.95 31.47
N ALA A 96 29.66 -6.95 31.38
CA ALA A 96 29.79 -8.04 30.41
C ALA A 96 29.74 -7.53 28.96
N ILE A 97 28.79 -6.67 28.62
CA ILE A 97 28.66 -6.06 27.29
C ILE A 97 29.88 -5.16 26.98
N GLY A 98 30.28 -4.32 27.94
CA GLY A 98 31.40 -3.39 27.79
C GLY A 98 32.73 -4.10 27.61
N ILE A 99 33.04 -5.11 28.43
CA ILE A 99 34.27 -5.92 28.31
C ILE A 99 34.28 -6.67 26.97
N SER A 100 33.17 -7.29 26.57
CA SER A 100 33.07 -8.00 25.29
C SER A 100 33.36 -7.08 24.10
N PHE A 101 32.85 -5.84 24.16
CA PHE A 101 33.11 -4.84 23.12
C PHE A 101 34.55 -4.33 23.13
N LEU A 102 35.13 -4.03 24.30
CA LEU A 102 36.54 -3.62 24.41
C LEU A 102 37.49 -4.70 23.91
N LEU A 103 37.21 -5.97 24.21
CA LEU A 103 37.95 -7.11 23.65
C LEU A 103 37.83 -7.17 22.13
N SER A 104 36.65 -6.88 21.56
CA SER A 104 36.46 -6.82 20.10
C SER A 104 37.26 -5.69 19.44
N LEU A 105 37.42 -4.55 20.11
CA LEU A 105 38.25 -3.45 19.63
C LEU A 105 39.74 -3.78 19.76
N TYR A 106 40.15 -4.36 20.90
CA TYR A 106 41.54 -4.74 21.15
C TYR A 106 42.06 -5.78 20.16
N THR A 107 41.25 -6.76 19.82
CA THR A 107 41.59 -7.81 18.84
C THR A 107 41.54 -7.34 17.38
N ASN A 108 41.02 -6.14 17.13
CA ASN A 108 40.74 -5.61 15.79
C ASN A 108 39.98 -6.58 14.87
N ASN A 109 39.16 -7.47 15.45
CA ASN A 109 38.44 -8.49 14.70
C ASN A 109 37.00 -8.04 14.38
N ASP A 110 36.73 -7.75 13.10
CA ASP A 110 35.43 -7.28 12.63
C ASP A 110 34.30 -8.28 12.87
N LEU A 111 34.57 -9.59 12.78
CA LEU A 111 33.57 -10.64 12.99
C LEU A 111 33.12 -10.69 14.45
N ILE A 112 34.07 -10.61 15.40
CA ILE A 112 33.75 -10.56 16.84
C ILE A 112 32.91 -9.32 17.15
N ARG A 113 33.31 -8.17 16.59
CA ARG A 113 32.57 -6.90 16.78
C ARG A 113 31.14 -7.01 16.23
N LYS A 114 30.96 -7.48 15.00
CA LYS A 114 29.64 -7.70 14.37
C LYS A 114 28.78 -8.67 15.18
N PHE A 115 29.38 -9.72 15.75
CA PHE A 115 28.67 -10.68 16.60
C PHE A 115 28.18 -10.05 17.91
N VAL A 116 29.05 -9.31 18.63
CA VAL A 116 28.70 -8.61 19.87
C VAL A 116 27.57 -7.61 19.63
N VAL A 117 27.65 -6.85 18.52
CA VAL A 117 26.61 -5.90 18.10
C VAL A 117 25.30 -6.61 17.78
N SER A 118 25.34 -7.74 17.05
CA SER A 118 24.16 -8.52 16.66
C SER A 118 23.40 -9.14 17.84
N ILE A 119 24.07 -9.42 18.97
CA ILE A 119 23.42 -9.98 20.17
C ILE A 119 22.74 -8.90 21.03
N SER A 120 23.13 -7.62 20.88
CA SER A 120 22.68 -6.53 21.76
C SER A 120 21.16 -6.36 21.78
N PHE A 121 20.51 -6.27 20.61
CA PHE A 121 19.07 -6.08 20.50
C PHE A 121 18.25 -7.31 20.91
N PRO A 122 18.57 -8.56 20.47
CA PRO A 122 17.93 -9.76 20.99
C PRO A 122 17.97 -9.85 22.52
N THR A 123 19.11 -9.47 23.13
CA THR A 123 19.25 -9.46 24.59
C THR A 123 18.28 -8.48 25.25
N ILE A 124 18.17 -7.26 24.72
CA ILE A 124 17.20 -6.26 25.22
C ILE A 124 15.76 -6.74 25.03
N MET A 125 15.44 -7.32 23.87
CA MET A 125 14.11 -7.89 23.59
C MET A 125 13.76 -9.01 24.58
N LEU A 126 14.68 -9.94 24.81
CA LEU A 126 14.49 -11.02 25.77
C LEU A 126 14.28 -10.49 27.19
N LEU A 127 15.02 -9.45 27.60
CA LEU A 127 14.81 -8.81 28.91
C LEU A 127 13.43 -8.16 29.02
N ILE A 128 12.99 -7.40 28.01
CA ILE A 128 11.66 -6.77 27.98
C ILE A 128 10.55 -7.83 27.99
N LEU A 129 10.70 -8.91 27.21
CA LEU A 129 9.75 -10.02 27.19
C LEU A 129 9.72 -10.76 28.52
N PHE A 130 10.88 -11.05 29.11
CA PHE A 130 11.00 -11.68 30.42
C PHE A 130 10.29 -10.86 31.50
N ASP A 131 10.54 -9.55 31.55
CA ASP A 131 9.88 -8.66 32.52
C ASP A 131 8.35 -8.66 32.37
N ARG A 132 7.87 -8.65 31.12
CA ARG A 132 6.44 -8.67 30.82
C ARG A 132 5.76 -10.01 31.12
N VAL A 133 6.43 -11.12 30.84
CA VAL A 133 5.90 -12.48 31.06
C VAL A 133 5.88 -12.83 32.55
N PHE A 134 6.93 -12.47 33.29
CA PHE A 134 7.05 -12.80 34.72
C PHE A 134 6.54 -11.68 35.64
N THR A 135 6.04 -10.57 35.09
CA THR A 135 5.45 -9.42 35.82
C THR A 135 6.32 -8.89 36.95
N ARG A 136 7.65 -8.87 36.76
CA ARG A 136 8.60 -8.59 37.85
C ARG A 136 8.93 -7.12 38.02
N ASN A 137 8.41 -6.23 37.16
CA ASN A 137 8.62 -4.78 37.18
C ASN A 137 10.11 -4.40 37.32
N PHE A 138 11.02 -5.20 36.75
CA PHE A 138 12.46 -4.96 36.78
C PHE A 138 12.90 -3.91 35.75
N ILE A 139 12.08 -3.66 34.74
CA ILE A 139 12.40 -2.76 33.63
C ILE A 139 11.48 -1.54 33.65
N ASN A 140 12.10 -0.37 33.61
CA ASN A 140 11.46 0.92 33.48
C ASN A 140 11.36 1.32 32.00
N PHE A 141 10.39 0.73 31.30
CA PHE A 141 10.22 0.89 29.85
C PHE A 141 8.76 1.14 29.46
N ASP A 142 8.53 2.21 28.71
CA ASP A 142 7.22 2.55 28.15
C ASP A 142 7.22 2.29 26.64
N TRP A 143 6.54 1.22 26.21
CA TRP A 143 6.45 0.85 24.80
C TRP A 143 5.86 1.95 23.92
N LYS A 144 4.84 2.67 24.42
CA LYS A 144 4.18 3.74 23.66
C LYS A 144 5.15 4.89 23.43
N LEU A 145 5.90 5.27 24.47
CA LEU A 145 6.90 6.34 24.37
C LEU A 145 8.03 5.97 23.40
N SER A 146 8.53 4.72 23.47
CA SER A 146 9.54 4.21 22.53
C SER A 146 9.07 4.27 21.09
N VAL A 147 7.83 3.85 20.79
CA VAL A 147 7.27 3.96 19.44
C VAL A 147 7.19 5.42 18.98
N ASN A 148 6.82 6.35 19.87
CA ASN A 148 6.78 7.77 19.53
C ASN A 148 8.18 8.32 19.19
N TYR A 149 9.22 7.94 19.95
CA TYR A 149 10.59 8.34 19.64
C TYR A 149 11.14 7.70 18.36
N ILE A 150 10.87 6.42 18.10
CA ILE A 150 11.15 5.80 16.80
C ILE A 150 10.46 6.57 15.67
N SER A 151 9.21 7.00 15.89
CA SER A 151 8.45 7.77 14.90
C SER A 151 9.04 9.16 14.67
N VAL A 152 9.55 9.84 15.71
CA VAL A 152 10.24 11.12 15.57
C VAL A 152 11.55 10.97 14.78
N ILE A 153 12.34 9.93 15.07
CA ILE A 153 13.53 9.58 14.29
C ILE A 153 13.13 9.30 12.83
N GLY A 154 12.07 8.51 12.61
CA GLY A 154 11.54 8.20 11.29
C GLY A 154 11.10 9.45 10.52
N ILE A 155 10.41 10.40 11.17
CA ILE A 155 10.04 11.69 10.56
C ILE A 155 11.31 12.46 10.16
N SER A 156 12.33 12.49 11.03
CA SER A 156 13.60 13.18 10.76
C SER A 156 14.33 12.58 9.55
N ILE A 157 14.43 11.25 9.49
CA ILE A 157 14.97 10.52 8.34
C ILE A 157 14.16 10.81 7.07
N GLY A 158 12.84 10.85 7.19
CA GLY A 158 11.96 11.25 6.10
C GLY A 158 12.27 12.67 5.59
N ILE A 159 12.47 13.64 6.48
CA ILE A 159 12.70 15.04 6.08
C ILE A 159 14.02 15.11 5.31
N LEU A 160 15.06 14.46 5.83
CA LEU A 160 16.36 14.38 5.14
C LEU A 160 16.24 13.70 3.78
N SER A 161 15.51 12.57 3.69
CA SER A 161 15.24 11.91 2.41
C SER A 161 14.46 12.81 1.45
N GLY A 162 13.48 13.57 1.94
CA GLY A 162 12.71 14.50 1.12
C GLY A 162 13.58 15.60 0.54
N ILE A 163 14.51 16.15 1.33
CA ILE A 163 15.51 17.12 0.86
C ILE A 163 16.38 16.50 -0.23
N VAL A 164 16.87 15.28 -0.02
CA VAL A 164 17.69 14.56 -1.02
C VAL A 164 16.91 14.35 -2.32
N ILE A 165 15.65 13.94 -2.25
CA ILE A 165 14.81 13.70 -3.45
C ILE A 165 14.47 15.00 -4.17
N VAL A 166 14.13 16.06 -3.45
CA VAL A 166 13.90 17.37 -4.06
C VAL A 166 15.17 17.83 -4.77
N ALA A 167 16.32 17.72 -4.11
CA ALA A 167 17.60 18.07 -4.71
C ALA A 167 17.93 17.22 -5.94
N TYR A 168 17.63 15.91 -5.91
CA TYR A 168 17.77 15.02 -7.06
C TYR A 168 16.88 15.44 -8.23
N ILE A 169 15.61 15.76 -7.97
CA ILE A 169 14.67 16.24 -8.99
C ILE A 169 15.09 17.59 -9.57
N THR A 170 15.67 18.49 -8.77
CA THR A 170 16.05 19.82 -9.25
C THR A 170 17.43 19.89 -9.88
N PHE A 171 18.37 19.03 -9.46
CA PHE A 171 19.78 19.06 -9.87
C PHE A 171 20.22 17.70 -10.44
N PRO A 172 20.00 17.46 -11.75
CA PRO A 172 20.25 16.15 -12.35
C PRO A 172 21.73 15.80 -12.51
N GLU A 173 22.64 16.74 -12.30
CA GLU A 173 24.09 16.51 -12.35
C GLU A 173 24.64 15.91 -11.04
N MET A 174 23.82 15.76 -10.00
CA MET A 174 24.28 15.16 -8.75
C MET A 174 24.56 13.66 -8.94
N PRO A 175 25.67 13.14 -8.38
CA PRO A 175 26.03 11.74 -8.51
C PRO A 175 24.96 10.83 -7.88
N THR A 176 24.47 9.89 -8.68
CA THR A 176 23.58 8.80 -8.27
C THR A 176 24.39 7.57 -7.86
N PRO A 177 23.97 6.81 -6.82
CA PRO A 177 22.83 7.08 -5.94
C PRO A 177 23.22 8.00 -4.77
N LEU A 178 22.43 9.05 -4.52
CA LEU A 178 22.52 9.83 -3.28
C LEU A 178 22.12 8.95 -2.09
N LEU A 179 22.87 9.08 -0.99
CA LEU A 179 22.63 8.34 0.25
C LEU A 179 21.23 8.65 0.81
N ASN A 180 20.32 7.69 0.69
CA ASN A 180 18.94 7.82 1.14
C ASN A 180 18.57 6.71 2.14
N TYR A 181 18.66 7.03 3.43
CA TYR A 181 18.34 6.08 4.50
C TYR A 181 16.88 5.64 4.52
N LEU A 182 15.94 6.53 4.18
CA LEU A 182 14.53 6.18 4.10
C LEU A 182 14.32 5.06 3.08
N TYR A 183 14.95 5.18 1.91
CA TYR A 183 14.90 4.17 0.87
C TYR A 183 15.53 2.86 1.31
N TYR A 184 16.66 2.88 2.03
CA TYR A 184 17.25 1.67 2.60
C TYR A 184 16.30 0.96 3.57
N PHE A 185 15.64 1.69 4.48
CA PHE A 185 14.60 1.11 5.35
C PHE A 185 13.44 0.55 4.54
N PHE A 186 12.99 1.27 3.50
CA PHE A 186 11.90 0.82 2.64
C PHE A 186 12.24 -0.49 1.94
N ILE A 187 13.42 -0.61 1.35
CA ILE A 187 13.86 -1.84 0.66
C ILE A 187 14.04 -2.99 1.65
N ILE A 188 14.64 -2.75 2.82
CA ILE A 188 14.75 -3.75 3.88
C ILE A 188 13.36 -4.30 4.24
N LEU A 189 12.38 -3.40 4.43
CA LEU A 189 11.01 -3.81 4.74
C LEU A 189 10.36 -4.54 3.57
N SER A 190 10.71 -4.21 2.33
CA SER A 190 10.15 -4.84 1.11
C SER A 190 10.48 -6.33 1.02
N ILE A 191 11.53 -6.83 1.68
CA ILE A 191 11.85 -8.26 1.76
C ILE A 191 10.66 -9.06 2.33
N PHE A 192 9.83 -8.43 3.18
CA PHE A 192 8.64 -9.06 3.77
C PHE A 192 7.38 -8.94 2.91
N SER A 193 7.42 -8.21 1.79
CA SER A 193 6.26 -8.00 0.91
C SER A 193 5.72 -9.30 0.30
N PRO A 194 6.54 -10.23 -0.23
CA PRO A 194 6.06 -11.54 -0.67
C PRO A 194 5.29 -12.28 0.43
N ILE A 195 5.81 -12.27 1.66
CA ILE A 195 5.18 -12.93 2.81
C ILE A 195 3.84 -12.27 3.14
N CYS A 196 3.76 -10.93 3.14
CA CYS A 196 2.50 -10.24 3.35
C CYS A 196 1.47 -10.58 2.26
N LEU A 197 1.92 -10.67 1.01
CA LEU A 197 1.08 -11.01 -0.12
C LEU A 197 0.59 -12.47 -0.08
N ILE A 198 1.36 -13.39 0.52
CA ILE A 198 0.88 -14.74 0.88
C ILE A 198 -0.22 -14.66 1.94
N LEU A 199 -0.08 -13.82 2.97
CA LEU A 199 -1.04 -13.78 4.09
C LEU A 199 -2.41 -13.21 3.69
N ILE A 200 -2.45 -12.27 2.75
CA ILE A 200 -3.70 -11.61 2.30
C ILE A 200 -4.76 -12.62 1.79
N PRO A 201 -4.48 -13.55 0.87
CA PRO A 201 -5.48 -14.52 0.41
C PRO A 201 -5.96 -15.48 1.50
N PHE A 202 -5.15 -15.70 2.56
CA PHE A 202 -5.58 -16.44 3.75
C PHE A 202 -6.30 -15.57 4.80
N SER A 203 -6.80 -14.39 4.40
CA SER A 203 -7.50 -13.43 5.26
C SER A 203 -8.55 -14.06 6.18
N TYR A 204 -9.42 -14.93 5.65
CA TYR A 204 -10.46 -15.60 6.44
C TYR A 204 -9.87 -16.41 7.60
N LEU A 205 -8.82 -17.20 7.34
CA LEU A 205 -8.16 -18.02 8.36
C LEU A 205 -7.47 -17.14 9.42
N ILE A 206 -6.79 -16.08 9.00
CA ILE A 206 -6.12 -15.13 9.91
C ILE A 206 -7.13 -14.45 10.83
N VAL A 207 -8.27 -14.02 10.28
CA VAL A 207 -9.30 -13.32 11.06
C VAL A 207 -9.95 -14.28 12.08
N ILE A 208 -10.20 -15.55 11.73
CA ILE A 208 -10.77 -16.53 12.67
C ILE A 208 -9.77 -16.89 13.77
N THR A 209 -8.54 -17.24 13.39
CA THR A 209 -7.49 -17.64 14.34
C THR A 209 -7.18 -16.50 15.31
N SER A 210 -7.06 -15.26 14.82
CA SER A 210 -6.82 -14.09 15.67
C SER A 210 -7.95 -13.82 16.66
N GLN A 211 -9.21 -14.01 16.26
CA GLN A 211 -10.35 -13.89 17.17
C GLN A 211 -10.33 -14.97 18.26
N PHE A 212 -9.98 -16.20 17.93
CA PHE A 212 -9.85 -17.29 18.89
C PHE A 212 -8.75 -17.02 19.92
N VAL A 213 -7.56 -16.63 19.45
CA VAL A 213 -6.41 -16.27 20.29
C VAL A 213 -6.77 -15.13 21.24
N ARG A 214 -7.46 -14.09 20.75
CA ARG A 214 -7.87 -12.95 21.58
C ARG A 214 -8.85 -13.28 22.68
N LYS A 215 -9.86 -14.10 22.37
CA LYS A 215 -10.83 -14.55 23.38
C LYS A 215 -10.13 -15.30 24.52
N LYS A 216 -9.06 -16.02 24.22
CA LYS A 216 -8.29 -16.81 25.19
C LYS A 216 -7.31 -15.97 26.02
N PHE A 217 -6.58 -15.03 25.39
CA PHE A 217 -5.47 -14.33 26.03
C PHE A 217 -5.79 -12.90 26.49
N VAL A 218 -6.87 -12.29 26.02
CA VAL A 218 -7.11 -10.85 26.21
C VAL A 218 -8.48 -10.62 26.86
N ARG A 219 -8.60 -10.90 28.16
CA ARG A 219 -9.78 -10.52 28.97
C ARG A 219 -9.88 -9.01 29.24
N GLN A 220 -8.83 -8.22 29.01
CA GLN A 220 -8.74 -6.80 29.42
C GLN A 220 -8.71 -5.75 28.29
N SER A 221 -8.58 -6.10 27.00
CA SER A 221 -8.48 -5.10 25.91
C SER A 221 -9.82 -4.75 25.24
N ALA A 222 -10.93 -5.37 25.66
CA ALA A 222 -12.25 -5.11 25.09
C ALA A 222 -12.69 -3.64 25.21
N SER A 223 -12.17 -2.89 26.19
CA SER A 223 -12.52 -1.46 26.38
C SER A 223 -11.84 -0.50 25.40
N ILE A 224 -10.68 -0.87 24.82
CA ILE A 224 -9.93 0.03 23.90
C ILE A 224 -10.41 -0.15 22.45
N GLN A 225 -10.91 -1.34 22.09
CA GLN A 225 -11.45 -1.61 20.74
C GLN A 225 -12.86 -1.08 20.52
N ASN A 226 -13.61 -0.80 21.59
CA ASN A 226 -14.98 -0.30 21.51
C ASN A 226 -15.09 1.22 21.36
N LYS A 227 -13.97 1.95 21.33
CA LYS A 227 -14.00 3.33 20.84
C LYS A 227 -14.25 3.26 19.35
N SER A 228 -15.53 3.27 19.00
CA SER A 228 -16.01 2.94 17.67
C SER A 228 -15.33 3.83 16.64
N ILE A 229 -15.02 3.29 15.46
CA ILE A 229 -14.49 4.06 14.31
C ILE A 229 -15.39 5.29 14.03
N THR A 230 -16.66 5.21 14.43
CA THR A 230 -17.71 6.23 14.34
C THR A 230 -17.67 7.34 15.41
N GLU A 231 -16.90 7.21 16.50
CA GLU A 231 -16.86 8.21 17.60
C GLU A 231 -15.91 9.40 17.36
N GLU A 232 -15.19 9.42 16.24
CA GLU A 232 -14.28 10.53 15.94
C GLU A 232 -15.08 11.77 15.55
N LYS A 233 -14.78 12.92 16.20
CA LYS A 233 -15.47 14.18 15.92
C LYS A 233 -15.39 14.49 14.43
N ASP A 234 -16.54 14.78 13.85
CA ASP A 234 -16.60 15.12 12.43
C ASP A 234 -15.71 16.34 12.13
N LEU A 235 -14.91 16.23 11.07
CA LEU A 235 -14.04 17.31 10.63
C LEU A 235 -14.89 18.49 10.14
N LYS A 236 -14.42 19.72 10.34
CA LYS A 236 -15.12 20.89 9.76
C LYS A 236 -15.10 20.77 8.22
N PRO A 237 -16.19 21.09 7.51
CA PRO A 237 -16.25 20.98 6.05
C PRO A 237 -15.10 21.67 5.30
N ARG A 238 -14.69 22.86 5.77
CA ARG A 238 -13.53 23.59 5.22
C ARG A 238 -12.23 22.77 5.31
N ILE A 239 -12.00 22.12 6.45
CA ILE A 239 -10.80 21.29 6.66
C ILE A 239 -10.83 20.07 5.72
N LYS A 240 -12.00 19.43 5.57
CA LYS A 240 -12.18 18.30 4.63
C LYS A 240 -11.82 18.71 3.20
N PHE A 241 -12.35 19.85 2.75
CA PHE A 241 -12.08 20.40 1.43
C PHE A 241 -10.58 20.64 1.19
N PHE A 242 -9.89 21.31 2.13
CA PHE A 242 -8.45 21.56 2.00
C PHE A 242 -7.62 20.28 1.97
N HIS A 243 -7.95 19.26 2.77
CA HIS A 243 -7.23 17.99 2.72
C HIS A 243 -7.44 17.28 1.38
N LEU A 244 -8.67 17.24 0.86
CA LEU A 244 -8.94 16.64 -0.44
C LEU A 244 -8.24 17.39 -1.58
N LEU A 245 -8.27 18.73 -1.56
CA LEU A 245 -7.56 19.55 -2.54
C LEU A 245 -6.06 19.27 -2.49
N LEU A 246 -5.47 19.18 -1.30
CA LEU A 246 -4.06 18.84 -1.13
C LEU A 246 -3.72 17.47 -1.73
N LEU A 247 -4.57 16.45 -1.51
CA LEU A 247 -4.34 15.11 -2.06
C LEU A 247 -4.49 15.06 -3.58
N ILE A 248 -5.45 15.81 -4.14
CA ILE A 248 -5.60 15.98 -5.60
C ILE A 248 -4.34 16.61 -6.18
N LEU A 249 -3.88 17.73 -5.62
CA LEU A 249 -2.66 18.40 -6.08
C LEU A 249 -1.43 17.49 -5.93
N LEU A 250 -1.33 16.76 -4.83
CA LEU A 250 -0.22 15.83 -4.59
C LEU A 250 -0.19 14.69 -5.63
N SER A 251 -1.35 14.17 -6.04
CA SER A 251 -1.45 13.15 -7.08
C SER A 251 -1.00 13.66 -8.45
N ILE A 252 -1.40 14.89 -8.79
CA ILE A 252 -0.95 15.57 -10.01
C ILE A 252 0.56 15.76 -9.97
N LEU A 253 1.09 16.32 -8.87
CA LEU A 253 2.53 16.56 -8.71
C LEU A 253 3.34 15.27 -8.83
N ILE A 254 2.94 14.19 -8.13
CA ILE A 254 3.66 12.91 -8.21
C ILE A 254 3.59 12.31 -9.61
N SER A 255 2.45 12.43 -10.30
CA SER A 255 2.32 11.96 -11.67
C SER A 255 3.14 12.78 -12.66
N MET A 256 3.45 14.04 -12.35
CA MET A 256 4.27 14.92 -13.19
C MET A 256 5.78 14.73 -13.02
N ILE A 257 6.25 14.21 -11.88
CA ILE A 257 7.69 14.02 -11.59
C ILE A 257 8.44 13.31 -12.73
N PRO A 258 7.95 12.19 -13.29
CA PRO A 258 8.69 11.48 -14.33
C PRO A 258 8.75 12.25 -15.67
N HIS A 259 7.96 13.30 -15.85
CA HIS A 259 7.93 14.12 -17.08
C HIS A 259 8.70 15.44 -16.93
N LEU A 260 9.41 15.65 -15.83
CA LEU A 260 10.24 16.83 -15.67
C LEU A 260 11.49 16.69 -16.53
N ASP A 261 11.86 17.74 -17.27
CA ASP A 261 13.06 17.77 -18.13
C ASP A 261 14.34 17.39 -17.37
N THR A 262 14.40 17.67 -16.07
CA THR A 262 15.53 17.27 -15.22
C THR A 262 15.64 15.76 -15.05
N ILE A 263 14.53 15.04 -15.01
CA ILE A 263 14.46 13.57 -14.87
C ILE A 263 14.44 12.89 -16.25
N ASN A 264 13.68 13.44 -17.20
CA ASN A 264 13.41 12.82 -18.49
C ASN A 264 13.86 13.69 -19.67
N LYS A 265 15.17 13.95 -19.76
CA LYS A 265 15.77 14.79 -20.81
C LYS A 265 15.46 14.33 -22.25
N GLY A 266 15.07 13.07 -22.43
CA GLY A 266 14.81 12.47 -23.74
C GLY A 266 13.35 12.25 -24.06
N ASP A 267 12.41 12.80 -23.28
CA ASP A 267 10.96 12.59 -23.43
C ASP A 267 10.58 11.11 -23.60
N GLN A 268 11.25 10.24 -22.83
CA GLN A 268 10.99 8.81 -22.86
C GLN A 268 9.56 8.52 -22.42
N ILE A 269 8.93 7.59 -23.12
CA ILE A 269 7.63 7.04 -22.76
C ILE A 269 7.77 6.23 -21.47
N ILE A 270 7.04 6.63 -20.44
CA ILE A 270 7.08 6.02 -19.10
C ILE A 270 6.11 4.84 -19.04
N GLY A 271 4.87 5.06 -19.45
CA GLY A 271 3.81 4.06 -19.40
C GLY A 271 4.11 2.87 -20.30
N VAL A 272 4.15 1.67 -19.72
CA VAL A 272 4.42 0.44 -20.49
C VAL A 272 3.39 0.24 -21.61
N ASP A 273 2.11 0.53 -21.36
CA ASP A 273 1.03 0.34 -22.34
C ASP A 273 0.77 1.56 -23.24
N THR A 274 1.49 2.68 -23.08
CA THR A 274 1.23 3.93 -23.82
C THR A 274 1.27 3.75 -25.33
N ASP A 275 2.26 3.00 -25.85
CA ASP A 275 2.41 2.74 -27.28
C ASP A 275 1.22 1.98 -27.85
N ASN A 276 0.63 1.07 -27.08
CA ASN A 276 -0.55 0.31 -27.50
C ASN A 276 -1.75 1.24 -27.65
N TYR A 277 -1.97 2.11 -26.66
CA TYR A 277 -3.03 3.13 -26.73
C TYR A 277 -2.83 4.11 -27.88
N SER A 278 -1.59 4.55 -28.13
CA SER A 278 -1.28 5.43 -29.26
C SER A 278 -1.68 4.80 -30.59
N LYS A 279 -1.30 3.54 -30.82
CA LYS A 279 -1.66 2.80 -32.05
C LYS A 279 -3.17 2.65 -32.20
N TRP A 280 -3.89 2.36 -31.12
CA TRP A 280 -5.36 2.27 -31.15
C TRP A 280 -6.01 3.61 -31.49
N LEU A 281 -5.53 4.72 -30.91
CA LEU A 281 -6.04 6.05 -31.24
C LEU A 281 -5.72 6.46 -32.69
N GLU A 282 -4.56 6.08 -33.21
CA GLU A 282 -4.20 6.33 -34.61
C GLU A 282 -5.11 5.58 -35.61
N LEU A 283 -5.56 4.37 -35.24
CA LEU A 283 -6.57 3.65 -36.04
C LEU A 283 -7.93 4.35 -36.00
N MET A 284 -8.30 4.93 -34.85
CA MET A 284 -9.54 5.68 -34.70
C MET A 284 -9.52 7.00 -35.49
N THR A 285 -8.39 7.72 -35.52
CA THR A 285 -8.28 8.98 -36.29
C THR A 285 -8.33 8.76 -37.80
N LYS A 286 -8.02 7.54 -38.27
CA LYS A 286 -8.14 7.16 -39.69
C LYS A 286 -9.56 6.79 -40.12
N SER A 287 -10.49 6.63 -39.17
CA SER A 287 -11.88 6.23 -39.47
C SER A 287 -12.65 7.36 -40.15
N VAL A 288 -13.33 7.07 -41.27
CA VAL A 288 -14.10 8.03 -42.06
C VAL A 288 -15.55 8.04 -41.57
N GLY A 289 -15.84 8.94 -40.64
CA GLY A 289 -17.19 9.16 -40.12
C GLY A 289 -17.54 8.33 -38.87
N LEU A 290 -18.74 8.55 -38.34
CA LEU A 290 -19.15 8.02 -37.04
C LEU A 290 -19.33 6.49 -37.04
N GLU A 291 -19.87 5.92 -38.13
CA GLU A 291 -20.14 4.49 -38.23
C GLU A 291 -18.83 3.68 -38.20
N GLU A 292 -17.85 4.07 -39.03
CA GLU A 292 -16.54 3.42 -39.06
C GLU A 292 -15.79 3.58 -37.72
N LEU A 293 -15.88 4.76 -37.10
CA LEU A 293 -15.31 4.99 -35.77
C LEU A 293 -15.92 4.06 -34.71
N LEU A 294 -17.25 3.94 -34.68
CA LEU A 294 -17.93 3.07 -33.72
C LEU A 294 -17.62 1.59 -33.98
N HIS A 295 -17.57 1.17 -35.25
CA HIS A 295 -17.17 -0.19 -35.62
C HIS A 295 -15.71 -0.46 -35.22
N SER A 296 -14.81 0.49 -35.43
CA SER A 296 -13.41 0.40 -35.02
C SER A 296 -13.29 0.17 -33.51
N VAL A 297 -13.99 0.97 -32.71
CA VAL A 297 -13.94 0.93 -31.25
C VAL A 297 -14.60 -0.32 -30.66
N PHE A 298 -15.83 -0.64 -31.08
CA PHE A 298 -16.63 -1.67 -30.42
C PHE A 298 -16.40 -3.07 -30.98
N VAL A 299 -15.74 -3.20 -32.13
CA VAL A 299 -15.54 -4.49 -32.80
C VAL A 299 -14.06 -4.75 -33.10
N THR A 300 -13.40 -3.81 -33.77
CA THR A 300 -12.09 -4.07 -34.39
C THR A 300 -10.96 -4.01 -33.37
N ILE A 301 -10.90 -2.92 -32.59
CA ILE A 301 -9.83 -2.69 -31.63
C ILE A 301 -10.09 -3.55 -30.39
N THR A 302 -9.17 -4.47 -30.11
CA THR A 302 -9.20 -5.35 -28.93
C THR A 302 -10.51 -6.16 -28.74
N GLY A 303 -11.24 -6.43 -29.84
CA GLY A 303 -12.53 -7.11 -29.76
C GLY A 303 -13.59 -6.33 -28.95
N GLY A 304 -13.56 -5.00 -29.04
CA GLY A 304 -14.48 -4.13 -28.31
C GLY A 304 -14.23 -3.99 -26.81
N ASP A 305 -13.11 -4.52 -26.31
CA ASP A 305 -12.68 -4.21 -24.94
C ASP A 305 -12.28 -2.73 -24.85
N ARG A 306 -12.49 -2.13 -23.67
CA ARG A 306 -12.13 -0.73 -23.38
C ARG A 306 -12.78 0.33 -24.27
N ALA A 307 -13.86 -0.01 -24.98
CA ALA A 307 -14.54 0.88 -25.92
C ALA A 307 -14.82 2.29 -25.37
N LEU A 308 -15.37 2.39 -24.16
CA LEU A 308 -15.69 3.68 -23.54
C LEU A 308 -14.44 4.47 -23.17
N THR A 309 -13.39 3.80 -22.69
CA THR A 309 -12.12 4.46 -22.41
C THR A 309 -11.51 4.99 -23.70
N LEU A 310 -11.44 4.18 -24.77
CA LEU A 310 -10.87 4.60 -26.04
C LEU A 310 -11.61 5.78 -26.65
N LEU A 311 -12.95 5.80 -26.57
CA LEU A 311 -13.74 6.95 -26.98
C LEU A 311 -13.42 8.20 -26.16
N LEU A 312 -13.30 8.08 -24.83
CA LEU A 312 -12.90 9.19 -23.98
C LEU A 312 -11.51 9.73 -24.37
N LEU A 313 -10.53 8.83 -24.54
CA LEU A 313 -9.17 9.20 -24.93
C LEU A 313 -9.14 9.88 -26.29
N TYR A 314 -9.87 9.34 -27.26
CA TYR A 314 -10.01 9.93 -28.58
C TYR A 314 -10.61 11.32 -28.53
N LEU A 315 -11.74 11.50 -27.83
CA LEU A 315 -12.38 12.79 -27.65
C LEU A 315 -11.44 13.81 -27.00
N LEU A 316 -10.75 13.44 -25.92
CA LEU A 316 -9.80 14.32 -25.26
C LEU A 316 -8.61 14.67 -26.18
N SER A 317 -8.05 13.69 -26.89
CA SER A 317 -6.94 13.92 -27.83
C SER A 317 -7.33 14.84 -28.99
N SER A 318 -8.59 14.77 -29.45
CA SER A 318 -9.11 15.62 -30.53
C SER A 318 -9.23 17.10 -30.14
N VAL A 319 -9.29 17.41 -28.84
CA VAL A 319 -9.23 18.79 -28.33
C VAL A 319 -7.81 19.37 -28.43
N PHE A 320 -6.79 18.51 -28.48
CA PHE A 320 -5.37 18.88 -28.54
C PHE A 320 -4.69 18.31 -29.80
N PRO A 321 -5.16 18.62 -31.03
CA PRO A 321 -4.69 17.97 -32.26
C PRO A 321 -3.22 18.27 -32.60
N GLN A 322 -2.63 19.29 -31.97
CA GLN A 322 -1.23 19.66 -32.18
C GLN A 322 -0.27 18.89 -31.27
N VAL A 323 -0.78 18.17 -30.27
CA VAL A 323 0.04 17.39 -29.33
C VAL A 323 0.21 15.99 -29.87
N ASN A 324 1.45 15.49 -29.84
CA ASN A 324 1.76 14.12 -30.20
C ASN A 324 0.98 13.13 -29.31
N LEU A 325 0.35 12.10 -29.90
CA LEU A 325 -0.53 11.16 -29.21
C LEU A 325 0.13 10.44 -28.00
N PRO A 326 1.32 9.82 -28.15
CA PRO A 326 2.07 9.27 -27.03
C PRO A 326 2.26 10.28 -25.89
N LEU A 327 2.72 11.50 -26.21
CA LEU A 327 2.95 12.54 -25.20
C LEU A 327 1.64 12.94 -24.50
N PHE A 328 0.54 13.09 -25.24
CA PHE A 328 -0.78 13.37 -24.68
C PHE A 328 -1.22 12.29 -23.67
N LEU A 329 -1.03 11.01 -24.01
CA LEU A 329 -1.38 9.89 -23.15
C LEU A 329 -0.56 9.85 -21.86
N GLU A 330 0.73 10.14 -21.96
CA GLU A 330 1.65 10.23 -20.82
C GLU A 330 1.17 11.25 -19.77
N TYR A 331 0.50 12.33 -20.16
CA TYR A 331 -0.07 13.32 -19.23
C TYR A 331 -1.49 13.01 -18.72
N LEU A 332 -2.14 11.97 -19.23
CA LEU A 332 -3.48 11.56 -18.78
C LEU A 332 -3.59 11.26 -17.26
N PRO A 333 -2.56 10.73 -16.56
CA PRO A 333 -2.57 10.58 -15.11
C PRO A 333 -2.92 11.85 -14.32
N ILE A 334 -2.67 13.05 -14.87
CA ILE A 334 -3.09 14.33 -14.27
C ILE A 334 -4.61 14.40 -14.09
N LEU A 335 -5.39 13.74 -14.95
CA LEU A 335 -6.84 13.64 -14.86
C LEU A 335 -7.27 12.41 -14.05
N LEU A 336 -6.71 11.23 -14.36
CA LEU A 336 -7.14 9.96 -13.76
C LEU A 336 -6.77 9.84 -12.28
N GLY A 337 -5.63 10.40 -11.86
CA GLY A 337 -5.21 10.40 -10.46
C GLY A 337 -6.19 11.10 -9.53
N PRO A 338 -6.56 12.37 -9.77
CA PRO A 338 -7.61 13.06 -9.02
C PRO A 338 -8.95 12.32 -9.00
N MET A 339 -9.37 11.75 -10.13
CA MET A 339 -10.62 10.98 -10.22
C MET A 339 -10.60 9.76 -9.28
N LEU A 340 -9.51 8.99 -9.27
CA LEU A 340 -9.37 7.81 -8.41
C LEU A 340 -9.27 8.19 -6.92
N ILE A 341 -8.64 9.31 -6.59
CA ILE A 341 -8.59 9.85 -5.22
C ILE A 341 -9.99 10.18 -4.73
N LEU A 342 -10.78 10.88 -5.54
CA LEU A 342 -12.15 11.23 -5.20
C LEU A 342 -13.04 10.00 -5.04
N SER A 343 -12.97 9.04 -5.97
CA SER A 343 -13.74 7.80 -5.87
C SER A 343 -13.37 6.99 -4.63
N THR A 344 -12.07 6.90 -4.30
CA THR A 344 -11.59 6.26 -3.06
C THR A 344 -12.14 6.96 -1.81
N TYR A 345 -12.09 8.30 -1.78
CA TYR A 345 -12.61 9.08 -0.66
C TYR A 345 -14.10 8.78 -0.43
N PHE A 346 -14.91 8.84 -1.49
CA PHE A 346 -16.34 8.63 -1.40
C PHE A 346 -16.69 7.20 -1.03
N LEU A 347 -16.01 6.20 -1.60
CA LEU A 347 -16.17 4.79 -1.25
C LEU A 347 -15.84 4.56 0.24
N SER A 348 -14.66 4.99 0.68
CA SER A 348 -14.22 4.83 2.07
C SER A 348 -15.19 5.50 3.03
N TRP A 349 -15.68 6.70 2.69
CA TRP A 349 -16.65 7.41 3.53
C TRP A 349 -17.99 6.69 3.55
N GLY A 350 -18.45 6.21 2.39
CA GLY A 350 -19.70 5.47 2.26
C GLY A 350 -19.74 4.23 3.13
N ILE A 351 -18.62 3.51 3.22
CA ILE A 351 -18.48 2.27 3.99
C ILE A 351 -18.22 2.51 5.48
N THR A 352 -17.31 3.42 5.82
CA THR A 352 -16.82 3.57 7.22
C THR A 352 -17.52 4.68 7.99
N LYS A 353 -18.18 5.61 7.28
CA LYS A 353 -18.73 6.86 7.81
C LYS A 353 -17.70 7.70 8.59
N ASN A 354 -16.40 7.48 8.38
CA ASN A 354 -15.31 8.21 9.03
C ASN A 354 -14.48 8.98 7.99
N HIS A 355 -14.49 10.31 8.08
CA HIS A 355 -13.78 11.20 7.15
C HIS A 355 -12.26 11.08 7.23
N LEU A 356 -11.69 10.82 8.40
CA LEU A 356 -10.25 10.67 8.55
C LEU A 356 -9.77 9.38 7.89
N VAL A 357 -10.53 8.29 8.02
CA VAL A 357 -10.26 7.05 7.27
C VAL A 357 -10.29 7.32 5.77
N SER A 358 -11.28 8.08 5.28
CA SER A 358 -11.36 8.42 3.86
C SER A 358 -10.21 9.28 3.35
N ILE A 359 -9.77 10.27 4.12
CA ILE A 359 -8.59 11.09 3.78
C ILE A 359 -7.34 10.20 3.72
N LEU A 360 -7.14 9.33 4.71
CA LEU A 360 -5.99 8.43 4.74
C LEU A 360 -6.03 7.39 3.61
N ALA A 361 -7.20 6.81 3.31
CA ALA A 361 -7.36 5.88 2.20
C ALA A 361 -7.00 6.56 0.88
N SER A 362 -7.45 7.80 0.68
CA SER A 362 -7.15 8.60 -0.52
C SER A 362 -5.66 8.95 -0.63
N LEU A 363 -4.99 9.22 0.50
CA LEU A 363 -3.54 9.41 0.53
C LEU A 363 -2.80 8.11 0.16
N ILE A 364 -3.24 6.96 0.69
CA ILE A 364 -2.62 5.64 0.43
C ILE A 364 -2.86 5.18 -1.02
N THR A 365 -3.89 5.69 -1.72
CA THR A 365 -4.07 5.45 -3.16
C THR A 365 -2.88 5.91 -3.99
N ILE A 366 -2.23 7.01 -3.59
CA ILE A 366 -1.09 7.60 -4.32
C ILE A 366 0.12 6.65 -4.41
N PRO A 367 0.73 6.19 -3.29
CA PRO A 367 1.90 5.30 -3.29
C PRO A 367 1.65 3.88 -3.82
N LEU A 368 0.44 3.57 -4.30
CA LEU A 368 0.09 2.27 -4.84
C LEU A 368 -0.56 2.41 -6.21
N GLN A 369 -1.85 2.76 -6.27
CA GLN A 369 -2.60 2.69 -7.52
C GLN A 369 -2.24 3.81 -8.50
N VAL A 370 -1.96 5.02 -8.01
CA VAL A 370 -1.52 6.12 -8.88
C VAL A 370 -0.17 5.79 -9.51
N LEU A 371 0.82 5.37 -8.71
CA LEU A 371 2.15 5.02 -9.22
C LEU A 371 2.12 3.82 -10.17
N ILE A 372 1.35 2.78 -9.85
CA ILE A 372 1.15 1.64 -10.76
C ILE A 372 0.51 2.10 -12.07
N GLY A 373 -0.51 2.97 -12.00
CA GLY A 373 -1.19 3.50 -13.16
C GLY A 373 -0.29 4.34 -14.07
N VAL A 374 0.58 5.18 -13.49
CA VAL A 374 1.58 5.98 -14.21
C VAL A 374 2.60 5.07 -14.88
N TYR A 375 3.26 4.21 -14.10
CA TYR A 375 4.33 3.35 -14.62
C TYR A 375 3.81 2.34 -15.66
N GLY A 376 2.66 1.72 -15.40
CA GLY A 376 2.08 0.73 -16.29
C GLY A 376 1.39 1.33 -17.52
N GLY A 377 1.07 2.63 -17.52
CA GLY A 377 0.21 3.22 -18.57
C GLY A 377 -1.18 2.59 -18.59
N LEU A 378 -1.68 2.12 -17.44
CA LEU A 378 -2.90 1.29 -17.34
C LEU A 378 -4.18 2.14 -17.43
N TYR A 379 -4.32 2.98 -18.46
CA TYR A 379 -5.34 4.04 -18.51
C TYR A 379 -6.78 3.51 -18.44
N ALA A 380 -7.12 2.44 -19.17
CA ALA A 380 -8.45 1.86 -19.08
C ALA A 380 -8.72 1.21 -17.73
N ASN A 381 -7.72 0.56 -17.15
CA ASN A 381 -7.87 -0.03 -15.83
C ASN A 381 -8.04 1.05 -14.75
N TRP A 382 -7.25 2.13 -14.81
CA TRP A 382 -7.39 3.25 -13.90
C TRP A 382 -8.74 3.96 -14.04
N PHE A 383 -9.23 4.12 -15.28
CA PHE A 383 -10.57 4.64 -15.53
C PHE A 383 -11.66 3.71 -14.97
N SER A 384 -11.58 2.40 -15.22
CA SER A 384 -12.54 1.44 -14.68
C SER A 384 -12.50 1.37 -13.15
N LEU A 385 -11.33 1.44 -12.52
CA LEU A 385 -11.18 1.50 -11.06
C LEU A 385 -11.97 2.66 -10.44
N THR A 386 -12.01 3.81 -11.11
CA THR A 386 -12.79 4.96 -10.65
C THR A 386 -14.27 4.60 -10.57
N TRP A 387 -14.81 3.99 -11.62
CA TRP A 387 -16.22 3.57 -11.67
C TRP A 387 -16.51 2.36 -10.79
N SER A 388 -15.54 1.46 -10.60
CA SER A 388 -15.69 0.28 -9.73
C SER A 388 -15.86 0.70 -8.28
N TYR A 389 -15.08 1.69 -7.83
CA TYR A 389 -15.21 2.20 -6.47
C TYR A 389 -16.53 2.92 -6.24
N LEU A 390 -17.02 3.66 -7.24
CA LEU A 390 -18.37 4.24 -7.19
C LEU A 390 -19.45 3.16 -7.23
N ALA A 391 -19.28 2.09 -8.01
CA ALA A 391 -20.22 0.96 -8.04
C ALA A 391 -20.28 0.27 -6.67
N ILE A 392 -19.14 0.02 -6.02
CA ILE A 392 -19.08 -0.54 -4.66
C ILE A 392 -19.76 0.43 -3.66
N LEU A 393 -19.53 1.74 -3.78
CA LEU A 393 -20.22 2.72 -2.94
C LEU A 393 -21.75 2.60 -3.08
N PHE A 394 -22.26 2.51 -4.30
CA PHE A 394 -23.70 2.36 -4.53
C PHE A 394 -24.24 0.98 -4.13
N LEU A 395 -23.44 -0.08 -4.23
CA LEU A 395 -23.75 -1.38 -3.64
C LEU A 395 -24.01 -1.25 -2.13
N PHE A 396 -23.11 -0.62 -1.38
CA PHE A 396 -23.34 -0.40 0.06
C PHE A 396 -24.53 0.54 0.33
N ARG A 397 -24.73 1.57 -0.49
CA ARG A 397 -25.92 2.43 -0.37
C ARG A 397 -27.23 1.69 -0.63
N THR A 398 -27.30 0.72 -1.56
CA THR A 398 -28.53 -0.08 -1.75
C THR A 398 -28.84 -0.97 -0.54
N LEU A 399 -27.81 -1.42 0.18
CA LEU A 399 -27.96 -2.21 1.40
C LEU A 399 -28.43 -1.36 2.60
N ASP A 400 -27.91 -0.14 2.72
CA ASP A 400 -28.22 0.79 3.81
C ASP A 400 -29.54 1.55 3.55
N GLU A 401 -29.72 2.05 2.33
CA GLU A 401 -30.86 2.85 1.85
C GLU A 401 -31.40 2.28 0.53
N PRO A 402 -32.37 1.35 0.55
CA PRO A 402 -32.88 0.65 -0.64
C PRO A 402 -33.81 1.54 -1.51
N LYS A 403 -33.31 2.67 -1.99
CA LYS A 403 -33.99 3.60 -2.91
C LYS A 403 -33.71 3.20 -4.35
N LEU A 404 -34.71 3.31 -5.24
CA LEU A 404 -34.59 2.97 -6.67
C LEU A 404 -33.37 3.63 -7.33
N ILE A 405 -33.10 4.89 -7.03
CA ILE A 405 -31.96 5.63 -7.57
C ILE A 405 -30.61 4.97 -7.27
N ASN A 406 -30.45 4.33 -6.10
CA ASN A 406 -29.22 3.64 -5.74
C ASN A 406 -29.02 2.36 -6.56
N TYR A 407 -30.11 1.63 -6.84
CA TYR A 407 -30.08 0.45 -7.71
C TYR A 407 -29.78 0.82 -9.16
N LEU A 408 -30.43 1.86 -9.67
CA LEU A 408 -30.18 2.37 -11.03
C LEU A 408 -28.76 2.88 -11.19
N ALA A 409 -28.24 3.63 -10.22
CA ALA A 409 -26.85 4.10 -10.23
C ALA A 409 -25.86 2.93 -10.19
N PHE A 410 -26.07 1.95 -9.30
CA PHE A 410 -25.25 0.74 -9.23
C PHE A 410 -25.25 -0.03 -10.56
N SER A 411 -26.43 -0.27 -11.13
CA SER A 411 -26.60 -0.97 -12.41
C SER A 411 -25.90 -0.24 -13.57
N SER A 412 -26.12 1.08 -13.67
CA SER A 412 -25.52 1.90 -14.72
C SER A 412 -24.00 1.91 -14.64
N LEU A 413 -23.44 1.97 -13.42
CA LEU A 413 -21.99 1.92 -13.21
C LEU A 413 -21.41 0.56 -13.60
N LEU A 414 -22.11 -0.55 -13.39
CA LEU A 414 -21.69 -1.87 -13.89
C LEU A 414 -21.68 -1.95 -15.42
N VAL A 415 -22.64 -1.30 -16.09
CA VAL A 415 -22.65 -1.19 -17.56
C VAL A 415 -21.49 -0.32 -18.05
N VAL A 416 -21.22 0.80 -17.39
CA VAL A 416 -20.04 1.64 -17.69
C VAL A 416 -18.75 0.83 -17.54
N LEU A 417 -18.64 0.01 -16.50
CA LEU A 417 -17.46 -0.81 -16.22
C LEU A 417 -17.15 -1.82 -17.32
N ILE A 418 -18.14 -2.60 -17.77
CA ILE A 418 -17.91 -3.61 -18.82
C ILE A 418 -17.41 -2.99 -20.13
N PHE A 419 -17.85 -1.77 -20.47
CA PHE A 419 -17.35 -1.06 -21.65
C PHE A 419 -16.06 -0.27 -21.39
N SER A 420 -15.67 -0.06 -20.13
CA SER A 420 -14.43 0.65 -19.77
C SER A 420 -13.23 -0.30 -19.69
N HIS A 421 -13.38 -1.43 -19.01
CA HIS A 421 -12.34 -2.43 -18.90
C HIS A 421 -12.96 -3.75 -18.45
N THR A 422 -13.02 -4.71 -19.37
CA THR A 422 -13.75 -5.95 -19.13
C THR A 422 -13.15 -6.80 -17.99
N PRO A 423 -11.81 -6.92 -17.84
CA PRO A 423 -11.22 -7.66 -16.71
C PRO A 423 -11.57 -7.10 -15.33
N THR A 424 -11.56 -5.78 -15.15
CA THR A 424 -11.97 -5.13 -13.88
C THR A 424 -13.43 -5.45 -13.55
N TRP A 425 -14.30 -5.44 -14.57
CA TRP A 425 -15.72 -5.80 -14.42
C TRP A 425 -15.89 -7.26 -13.99
N ASN A 426 -15.18 -8.21 -14.60
CA ASN A 426 -15.24 -9.64 -14.23
C ASN A 426 -14.86 -9.86 -12.76
N ILE A 427 -13.71 -9.32 -12.34
CA ILE A 427 -13.22 -9.46 -10.96
C ILE A 427 -14.23 -8.89 -9.97
N LEU A 428 -14.75 -7.69 -10.25
CA LEU A 428 -15.76 -7.07 -9.39
C LEU A 428 -17.05 -7.90 -9.36
N LEU A 429 -17.50 -8.43 -10.49
CA LEU A 429 -18.69 -9.25 -10.58
C LEU A 429 -18.57 -10.52 -9.71
N TYR A 430 -17.43 -11.20 -9.75
CA TYR A 430 -17.16 -12.38 -8.90
C TYR A 430 -17.20 -12.03 -7.42
N VAL A 431 -16.56 -10.92 -7.02
CA VAL A 431 -16.57 -10.44 -5.63
C VAL A 431 -18.00 -10.12 -5.18
N ILE A 432 -18.77 -9.39 -5.99
CA ILE A 432 -20.14 -8.99 -5.66
C ILE A 432 -21.05 -10.21 -5.59
N ALA A 433 -20.97 -11.14 -6.55
CA ALA A 433 -21.78 -12.35 -6.56
C ALA A 433 -21.54 -13.19 -5.30
N LEU A 434 -20.28 -13.42 -4.93
CA LEU A 434 -19.93 -14.18 -3.72
C LEU A 434 -20.35 -13.42 -2.45
N PHE A 435 -20.15 -12.11 -2.41
CA PHE A 435 -20.59 -11.27 -1.29
C PHE A 435 -22.11 -11.30 -1.08
N LEU A 436 -22.90 -11.22 -2.16
CA LEU A 436 -24.35 -11.33 -2.09
C LEU A 436 -24.79 -12.73 -1.65
N ALA A 437 -24.17 -13.78 -2.19
CA ALA A 437 -24.45 -15.16 -1.80
C ALA A 437 -24.19 -15.37 -0.30
N VAL A 438 -23.01 -14.99 0.20
CA VAL A 438 -22.65 -15.12 1.62
C VAL A 438 -23.63 -14.37 2.52
N ASN A 439 -23.99 -13.11 2.19
CA ASN A 439 -24.95 -12.36 3.01
C ASN A 439 -26.38 -12.91 2.91
N PHE A 440 -26.79 -13.45 1.76
CA PHE A 440 -28.08 -14.10 1.58
C PHE A 440 -28.22 -15.36 2.45
N PHE A 441 -27.18 -16.19 2.52
CA PHE A 441 -27.18 -17.44 3.30
C PHE A 441 -26.97 -17.22 4.81
N LEU A 442 -26.18 -16.22 5.22
CA LEU A 442 -25.93 -15.91 6.64
C LEU A 442 -27.12 -15.27 7.39
N LYS A 443 -28.27 -15.07 6.72
CA LYS A 443 -29.54 -14.58 7.32
C LYS A 443 -29.37 -13.35 8.24
N ARG A 444 -28.59 -12.35 7.81
CA ARG A 444 -28.17 -11.20 8.64
C ARG A 444 -29.26 -10.14 8.93
N GLY A 445 -30.50 -10.55 9.14
CA GLY A 445 -31.60 -9.66 9.55
C GLY A 445 -32.16 -8.75 8.43
N ASP A 446 -31.55 -8.73 7.24
CA ASP A 446 -32.10 -8.04 6.08
C ASP A 446 -33.14 -8.90 5.35
N SER A 447 -34.13 -8.22 4.78
CA SER A 447 -35.10 -8.85 3.88
C SER A 447 -34.38 -9.46 2.66
N LYS A 448 -34.63 -10.75 2.40
CA LYS A 448 -34.15 -11.46 1.20
C LYS A 448 -34.47 -10.71 -0.11
N LYS A 449 -35.56 -9.93 -0.13
CA LYS A 449 -35.95 -9.10 -1.29
C LYS A 449 -34.88 -8.07 -1.65
N LYS A 450 -34.17 -7.49 -0.67
CA LYS A 450 -33.10 -6.51 -0.94
C LYS A 450 -32.00 -7.12 -1.80
N TYR A 451 -31.50 -8.29 -1.40
CA TYR A 451 -30.44 -9.00 -2.14
C TYR A 451 -30.90 -9.43 -3.54
N LEU A 452 -32.17 -9.82 -3.69
CA LEU A 452 -32.75 -10.11 -5.01
C LEU A 452 -32.78 -8.87 -5.90
N TYR A 453 -33.17 -7.70 -5.39
CA TYR A 453 -33.14 -6.45 -6.16
C TYR A 453 -31.73 -6.02 -6.57
N ILE A 454 -30.73 -6.23 -5.70
CA ILE A 454 -29.33 -6.01 -6.07
C ILE A 454 -28.92 -6.98 -7.18
N ALA A 455 -29.28 -8.26 -7.07
CA ALA A 455 -29.00 -9.24 -8.12
C ALA A 455 -29.66 -8.87 -9.46
N PHE A 456 -30.92 -8.40 -9.45
CA PHE A 456 -31.57 -7.87 -10.66
C PHE A 456 -30.83 -6.66 -11.25
N SER A 457 -30.22 -5.81 -10.41
CA SER A 457 -29.46 -4.65 -10.86
C SER A 457 -28.17 -5.02 -11.58
N ILE A 458 -27.67 -6.25 -11.43
CA ILE A 458 -26.49 -6.77 -12.14
C ILE A 458 -26.83 -7.17 -13.58
N LEU A 459 -28.07 -7.62 -13.82
CA LEU A 459 -28.50 -8.20 -15.10
C LEU A 459 -28.21 -7.31 -16.32
N PRO A 460 -28.43 -5.99 -16.33
CA PRO A 460 -28.14 -5.17 -17.50
C PRO A 460 -26.68 -5.26 -17.97
N SER A 461 -25.72 -5.34 -17.05
CA SER A 461 -24.30 -5.50 -17.41
C SER A 461 -23.98 -6.90 -17.96
N VAL A 462 -24.62 -7.94 -17.43
CA VAL A 462 -24.47 -9.32 -17.93
C VAL A 462 -25.13 -9.48 -19.30
N ILE A 463 -26.31 -8.88 -19.49
CA ILE A 463 -26.99 -8.84 -20.80
C ILE A 463 -26.12 -8.13 -21.81
N ALA A 464 -25.46 -7.01 -21.44
CA ALA A 464 -24.53 -6.33 -22.33
C ALA A 464 -23.34 -7.24 -22.75
N ASP A 465 -22.77 -8.03 -21.82
CA ASP A 465 -21.71 -9.02 -22.17
C ASP A 465 -22.23 -10.11 -23.10
N LEU A 466 -23.42 -10.65 -22.82
CA LEU A 466 -24.06 -11.67 -23.66
C LEU A 466 -24.37 -11.15 -25.06
N MET A 467 -24.82 -9.89 -25.17
CA MET A 467 -25.03 -9.26 -26.47
C MET A 467 -23.71 -9.12 -27.23
N ARG A 468 -22.61 -8.72 -26.57
CA ARG A 468 -21.28 -8.70 -27.19
C ARG A 468 -20.86 -10.11 -27.67
N LEU A 469 -21.12 -11.14 -26.87
CA LEU A 469 -20.80 -12.52 -27.25
C LEU A 469 -21.57 -12.95 -28.50
N LEU A 470 -22.88 -12.70 -28.53
CA LEU A 470 -23.75 -13.15 -29.62
C LEU A 470 -23.53 -12.35 -30.92
N LEU A 471 -23.24 -11.06 -30.82
CA LEU A 471 -23.12 -10.17 -31.98
C LEU A 471 -21.69 -10.08 -32.52
N LEU A 472 -20.68 -10.18 -31.66
CA LEU A 472 -19.29 -9.86 -31.98
C LEU A 472 -18.33 -11.03 -31.73
N ASP A 473 -18.83 -12.17 -31.25
CA ASP A 473 -18.04 -13.33 -30.79
C ASP A 473 -16.96 -12.98 -29.74
N SER A 474 -17.18 -11.86 -29.03
CA SER A 474 -16.30 -11.32 -27.99
C SER A 474 -17.07 -11.22 -26.68
N SER A 475 -16.55 -11.80 -25.60
CA SER A 475 -17.11 -11.60 -24.25
C SER A 475 -16.01 -11.50 -23.21
N GLY A 476 -16.31 -10.86 -22.10
CA GLY A 476 -15.37 -10.73 -20.98
C GLY A 476 -14.90 -12.05 -20.44
N ILE A 477 -15.84 -12.99 -20.28
CA ILE A 477 -15.53 -14.33 -19.77
C ILE A 477 -14.67 -15.11 -20.79
N LYS A 478 -14.98 -15.03 -22.09
CA LYS A 478 -14.21 -15.70 -23.14
C LYS A 478 -12.79 -15.14 -23.23
N GLN A 479 -12.64 -13.82 -23.13
CA GLN A 479 -11.32 -13.15 -23.13
C GLN A 479 -10.48 -13.53 -21.91
N GLU A 480 -11.08 -13.63 -20.71
CA GLU A 480 -10.36 -14.03 -19.50
C GLU A 480 -9.92 -15.50 -19.56
N ILE A 481 -10.80 -16.40 -20.03
CA ILE A 481 -10.44 -17.81 -20.24
C ILE A 481 -9.32 -17.92 -21.28
N ALA A 482 -9.42 -17.20 -22.40
CA ALA A 482 -8.38 -17.19 -23.42
C ALA A 482 -7.04 -16.67 -22.87
N PHE A 483 -7.08 -15.62 -22.05
CA PHE A 483 -5.89 -15.07 -21.40
C PHE A 483 -5.25 -16.06 -20.43
N ALA A 484 -6.06 -16.76 -19.62
CA ALA A 484 -5.58 -17.79 -18.70
C ALA A 484 -4.96 -18.99 -19.45
N VAL A 485 -5.60 -19.44 -20.54
CA VAL A 485 -5.09 -20.53 -21.37
C VAL A 485 -3.78 -20.15 -22.08
N GLN A 486 -3.68 -18.93 -22.62
CA GLN A 486 -2.44 -18.44 -23.26
C GLN A 486 -1.26 -18.34 -22.29
N ARG A 487 -1.53 -18.19 -20.99
CA ARG A 487 -0.52 -18.08 -19.94
C ARG A 487 -0.23 -19.41 -19.24
N GLU A 488 -0.75 -20.51 -19.78
CA GLU A 488 -0.57 -21.86 -19.24
C GLU A 488 -0.97 -22.01 -17.76
N VAL A 489 -1.87 -21.13 -17.27
CA VAL A 489 -2.37 -21.09 -15.88
C VAL A 489 -2.79 -22.49 -15.45
N GLY A 490 -2.03 -23.11 -14.56
CA GLY A 490 -2.24 -24.50 -14.22
C GLY A 490 -1.60 -24.96 -12.91
N ILE A 491 -1.93 -26.20 -12.50
CA ILE A 491 -1.36 -26.84 -11.31
C ILE A 491 0.17 -27.03 -11.43
N GLN A 492 0.68 -27.00 -12.66
CA GLN A 492 2.11 -27.13 -12.94
C GLN A 492 2.92 -25.96 -12.35
N ASP A 493 2.31 -24.81 -12.12
CA ASP A 493 2.98 -23.60 -11.64
C ASP A 493 3.20 -23.54 -10.11
N LEU A 494 2.72 -24.54 -9.35
CA LEU A 494 2.84 -24.52 -7.89
C LEU A 494 4.29 -24.42 -7.39
N HIS A 495 5.26 -24.92 -8.15
CA HIS A 495 6.69 -24.82 -7.82
C HIS A 495 7.26 -23.41 -8.06
N THR A 496 6.63 -22.61 -8.93
CA THR A 496 7.06 -21.25 -9.28
C THR A 496 6.41 -20.17 -8.40
N ILE A 497 5.53 -20.54 -7.46
CA ILE A 497 4.79 -19.57 -6.62
C ILE A 497 5.73 -18.53 -5.99
N TRP A 498 6.84 -18.96 -5.40
CA TRP A 498 7.77 -18.04 -4.76
C TRP A 498 8.44 -17.08 -5.76
N GLU A 499 8.83 -17.57 -6.93
CA GLU A 499 9.40 -16.76 -8.00
C GLU A 499 8.38 -15.77 -8.54
N ASN A 500 7.15 -16.21 -8.81
CA ASN A 500 6.04 -15.35 -9.23
C ASN A 500 5.70 -14.29 -8.18
N LEU A 501 5.80 -14.60 -6.88
CA LEU A 501 5.58 -13.62 -5.81
C LEU A 501 6.68 -12.58 -5.75
N ILE A 502 7.94 -12.99 -5.84
CA ILE A 502 9.08 -12.07 -5.96
C ILE A 502 8.89 -11.18 -7.18
N ALA A 503 8.56 -11.78 -8.32
CA ALA A 503 8.37 -11.09 -9.59
C ALA A 503 7.20 -10.10 -9.53
N THR A 504 6.06 -10.49 -8.94
CA THR A 504 4.89 -9.63 -8.70
C THR A 504 5.21 -8.46 -7.79
N THR A 505 5.94 -8.70 -6.69
CA THR A 505 6.19 -7.68 -5.67
C THR A 505 7.33 -6.74 -6.02
N HIS A 506 8.36 -7.19 -6.73
CA HIS A 506 9.59 -6.43 -6.92
C HIS A 506 9.89 -6.03 -8.38
N PHE A 507 9.37 -6.75 -9.37
CA PHE A 507 9.72 -6.52 -10.78
C PHE A 507 8.54 -5.97 -11.58
N THR A 508 7.37 -6.59 -11.42
CA THR A 508 6.16 -6.20 -12.13
C THR A 508 5.71 -4.81 -11.66
N LEU A 509 5.35 -3.95 -12.61
CA LEU A 509 4.88 -2.58 -12.37
C LEU A 509 5.84 -1.76 -11.51
N GLY A 510 7.15 -1.93 -11.71
CA GLY A 510 8.19 -1.17 -11.00
C GLY A 510 8.24 -1.46 -9.50
N GLY A 511 7.82 -2.66 -9.08
CA GLY A 511 7.83 -3.11 -7.69
C GLY A 511 6.83 -2.41 -6.77
N GLN A 512 5.88 -1.63 -7.32
CA GLN A 512 4.95 -0.84 -6.51
C GLN A 512 3.93 -1.71 -5.75
N VAL A 513 3.61 -2.90 -6.27
CA VAL A 513 2.80 -3.90 -5.56
C VAL A 513 3.47 -4.33 -4.25
N GLY A 514 4.81 -4.37 -4.22
CA GLY A 514 5.60 -4.73 -3.06
C GLY A 514 5.75 -3.62 -2.02
N ASN A 515 4.89 -2.60 -1.97
CA ASN A 515 4.96 -1.55 -0.95
C ASN A 515 4.75 -2.12 0.47
N PRO A 516 5.83 -2.27 1.27
CA PRO A 516 5.76 -3.04 2.51
C PRO A 516 4.92 -2.35 3.58
N ILE A 517 4.88 -1.02 3.58
CA ILE A 517 4.14 -0.24 4.58
C ILE A 517 2.64 -0.52 4.42
N ILE A 518 2.13 -0.47 3.20
CA ILE A 518 0.70 -0.71 2.91
C ILE A 518 0.34 -2.16 3.20
N LEU A 519 1.15 -3.11 2.74
CA LEU A 519 0.94 -4.55 2.97
C LEU A 519 0.94 -4.90 4.46
N LEU A 520 1.90 -4.37 5.24
CA LEU A 520 1.96 -4.57 6.70
C LEU A 520 0.75 -3.98 7.41
N LEU A 521 0.26 -2.80 6.99
CA LEU A 521 -0.97 -2.22 7.55
C LEU A 521 -2.19 -3.11 7.29
N VAL A 522 -2.28 -3.73 6.12
CA VAL A 522 -3.38 -4.63 5.76
C VAL A 522 -3.31 -5.93 6.54
N VAL A 523 -2.13 -6.53 6.66
CA VAL A 523 -1.90 -7.69 7.53
C VAL A 523 -2.27 -7.35 8.98
N TYR A 524 -1.85 -6.19 9.49
CA TYR A 524 -2.25 -5.71 10.81
C TYR A 524 -3.78 -5.56 10.93
N TRP A 525 -4.45 -5.02 9.90
CA TRP A 525 -5.91 -4.96 9.84
C TRP A 525 -6.57 -6.35 9.94
N LEU A 526 -6.03 -7.36 9.23
CA LEU A 526 -6.52 -8.74 9.29
C LEU A 526 -6.41 -9.34 10.70
N PHE A 527 -5.33 -9.04 11.42
CA PHE A 527 -5.21 -9.48 12.81
C PHE A 527 -6.19 -8.77 13.73
N ILE A 528 -6.58 -7.51 13.46
CA ILE A 528 -7.37 -6.68 14.36
C ILE A 528 -8.87 -6.70 14.13
N VAL A 529 -9.32 -6.95 12.91
CA VAL A 529 -10.72 -6.81 12.52
C VAL A 529 -11.62 -7.92 13.08
N GLN A 530 -12.90 -7.61 13.25
CA GLN A 530 -13.95 -8.56 13.61
C GLN A 530 -14.92 -8.72 12.45
N ILE A 531 -15.37 -9.96 12.18
CA ILE A 531 -16.35 -10.28 11.12
C ILE A 531 -17.76 -9.89 11.58
N LYS A 532 -17.97 -8.61 11.87
CA LYS A 532 -19.25 -8.04 12.31
C LYS A 532 -19.84 -7.16 11.23
N GLU A 533 -19.04 -6.30 10.63
CA GLU A 533 -19.52 -5.30 9.67
C GLU A 533 -19.54 -5.88 8.25
N ARG A 534 -20.50 -5.44 7.42
CA ARG A 534 -20.67 -5.96 6.05
C ARG A 534 -19.43 -5.70 5.19
N TYR A 535 -18.80 -4.55 5.35
CA TYR A 535 -17.59 -4.23 4.58
C TYR A 535 -16.40 -5.11 4.96
N THR A 536 -16.28 -5.54 6.22
CA THR A 536 -15.25 -6.51 6.61
C THR A 536 -15.43 -7.82 5.84
N ILE A 537 -16.66 -8.31 5.71
CA ILE A 537 -16.96 -9.52 4.92
C ILE A 537 -16.59 -9.28 3.46
N PHE A 538 -16.96 -8.13 2.90
CA PHE A 538 -16.63 -7.76 1.53
C PHE A 538 -15.12 -7.81 1.26
N PHE A 539 -14.29 -7.18 2.10
CA PHE A 539 -12.84 -7.21 1.95
C PHE A 539 -12.24 -8.59 2.18
N ILE A 540 -12.73 -9.38 3.14
CA ILE A 540 -12.27 -10.76 3.34
C ILE A 540 -12.58 -11.61 2.10
N ILE A 541 -13.75 -11.44 1.49
CA ILE A 541 -14.11 -12.13 0.24
C ILE A 541 -13.18 -11.70 -0.89
N PHE A 542 -12.97 -10.40 -1.07
CA PHE A 542 -12.10 -9.86 -2.11
C PHE A 542 -10.68 -10.41 -1.95
N PHE A 543 -10.11 -10.34 -0.75
CA PHE A 543 -8.80 -10.90 -0.45
C PHE A 543 -8.77 -12.42 -0.65
N SER A 544 -9.79 -13.16 -0.20
CA SER A 544 -9.81 -14.63 -0.35
C SER A 544 -9.91 -15.07 -1.82
N LEU A 545 -10.60 -14.30 -2.67
CA LEU A 545 -10.65 -14.58 -4.11
C LEU A 545 -9.29 -14.44 -4.79
N PHE A 546 -8.39 -13.61 -4.24
CA PHE A 546 -7.00 -13.51 -4.69
C PHE A 546 -6.21 -14.82 -4.49
N LEU A 547 -6.73 -15.80 -3.75
CA LEU A 547 -6.10 -17.13 -3.63
C LEU A 547 -5.99 -17.84 -4.99
N LEU A 548 -6.95 -17.62 -5.90
CA LEU A 548 -6.92 -18.24 -7.24
C LEU A 548 -5.75 -17.73 -8.08
N PRO A 549 -5.60 -16.42 -8.36
CA PRO A 549 -4.45 -15.92 -9.10
C PRO A 549 -3.14 -16.12 -8.32
N PHE A 550 -3.17 -16.17 -7.00
CA PHE A 550 -1.98 -16.50 -6.19
C PHE A 550 -1.46 -17.93 -6.44
N LEU A 551 -2.36 -18.93 -6.51
CA LEU A 551 -1.96 -20.34 -6.68
C LEU A 551 -1.70 -20.71 -8.14
N PHE A 552 -2.44 -20.12 -9.07
CA PHE A 552 -2.47 -20.57 -10.47
C PHE A 552 -2.06 -19.49 -11.47
N GLY A 553 -2.01 -18.22 -11.06
CA GLY A 553 -1.68 -17.11 -11.95
C GLY A 553 -0.19 -16.79 -11.98
N ASP A 554 0.27 -16.33 -13.14
CA ASP A 554 1.60 -15.73 -13.28
C ASP A 554 1.68 -14.34 -12.62
N GLN A 555 2.87 -13.74 -12.63
CA GLN A 555 3.10 -12.42 -12.05
C GLN A 555 2.19 -11.31 -12.61
N GLN A 556 1.77 -11.40 -13.88
CA GLN A 556 0.93 -10.39 -14.50
C GLN A 556 -0.52 -10.53 -14.04
N ILE A 557 -1.05 -11.75 -13.97
CA ILE A 557 -2.37 -12.04 -13.42
C ILE A 557 -2.43 -11.64 -11.95
N GLN A 558 -1.42 -12.01 -11.16
CA GLN A 558 -1.32 -11.65 -9.74
C GLN A 558 -1.34 -10.13 -9.55
N SER A 559 -0.46 -9.41 -10.26
CA SER A 559 -0.37 -7.95 -10.14
C SER A 559 -1.65 -7.24 -10.57
N ARG A 560 -2.29 -7.69 -11.66
CA ARG A 560 -3.55 -7.12 -12.17
C ARG A 560 -4.69 -7.32 -11.19
N PHE A 561 -4.89 -8.55 -10.70
CA PHE A 561 -5.94 -8.80 -9.72
C PHE A 561 -5.71 -8.00 -8.44
N PHE A 562 -4.46 -7.94 -7.96
CA PHE A 562 -4.11 -7.18 -6.76
C PHE A 562 -4.37 -5.68 -6.93
N TYR A 563 -4.10 -5.13 -8.11
CA TYR A 563 -4.36 -3.72 -8.45
C TYR A 563 -5.85 -3.36 -8.36
N GLU A 564 -6.77 -4.30 -8.56
CA GLU A 564 -8.22 -4.08 -8.44
C GLU A 564 -8.72 -3.96 -6.99
N ILE A 565 -7.94 -4.45 -6.02
CA ILE A 565 -8.39 -4.53 -4.63
C ILE A 565 -8.33 -3.14 -3.99
N PRO A 566 -9.40 -2.62 -3.35
CA PRO A 566 -9.39 -1.36 -2.62
C PRO A 566 -8.65 -1.46 -1.27
N ILE A 567 -7.42 -1.95 -1.28
CA ILE A 567 -6.57 -2.28 -0.14
C ILE A 567 -6.22 -1.06 0.73
N GLN A 568 -6.23 0.13 0.15
CA GLN A 568 -6.02 1.41 0.82
C GLN A 568 -7.04 1.67 1.93
N ILE A 569 -8.25 1.11 1.84
CA ILE A 569 -9.30 1.28 2.87
C ILE A 569 -8.95 0.47 4.14
N PRO A 570 -8.71 -0.86 4.08
CA PRO A 570 -8.18 -1.62 5.21
C PRO A 570 -6.91 -1.02 5.81
N ALA A 571 -5.97 -0.57 4.98
CA ALA A 571 -4.72 0.06 5.44
C ALA A 571 -5.00 1.35 6.24
N ALA A 572 -5.91 2.20 5.77
CA ALA A 572 -6.32 3.42 6.46
C ALA A 572 -7.01 3.13 7.80
N ILE A 573 -7.89 2.12 7.85
CA ILE A 573 -8.54 1.68 9.10
C ILE A 573 -7.48 1.22 10.10
N ALA A 574 -6.51 0.40 9.66
CA ALA A 574 -5.38 -0.02 10.48
C ALA A 574 -4.61 1.18 11.04
N LEU A 575 -4.32 2.18 10.22
CA LEU A 575 -3.57 3.36 10.63
C LEU A 575 -4.32 4.20 11.69
N ILE A 576 -5.64 4.32 11.58
CA ILE A 576 -6.48 4.94 12.63
C ILE A 576 -6.47 4.13 13.93
N GLN A 577 -6.51 2.80 13.83
CA GLN A 577 -6.44 1.97 15.03
C GLN A 577 -5.05 2.05 15.70
N ILE A 578 -3.98 2.18 14.92
CA ILE A 578 -2.64 2.47 15.41
C ILE A 578 -2.62 3.84 16.09
N LYS A 579 -3.17 4.88 15.47
CA LYS A 579 -3.29 6.22 16.05
C LYS A 579 -3.96 6.18 17.43
N ASN A 580 -5.09 5.49 17.53
CA ASN A 580 -5.86 5.40 18.77
C ASN A 580 -5.14 4.62 19.88
N ARG A 581 -4.24 3.69 19.53
CA ARG A 581 -3.48 2.88 20.48
C ARG A 581 -2.14 3.49 20.89
N LEU A 582 -1.39 3.99 19.92
CA LEU A 582 0.02 4.38 20.08
C LEU A 582 0.22 5.91 20.06
N GLY A 583 -0.77 6.69 19.64
CA GLY A 583 -0.68 8.14 19.55
C GLY A 583 -0.47 8.63 18.12
N HIS A 584 -0.14 9.92 17.98
CA HIS A 584 -0.19 10.60 16.69
C HIS A 584 1.07 10.44 15.82
N TYR A 585 2.24 10.20 16.42
CA TYR A 585 3.52 10.29 15.72
C TYR A 585 3.74 9.18 14.69
N LEU A 586 3.38 7.93 15.01
CA LEU A 586 3.57 6.81 14.08
C LEU A 586 2.73 6.96 12.80
N PRO A 587 1.42 7.26 12.86
CA PRO A 587 0.64 7.60 11.67
C PRO A 587 1.23 8.72 10.82
N ILE A 588 1.74 9.78 11.46
CA ILE A 588 2.37 10.91 10.75
C ILE A 588 3.64 10.44 10.03
N ALA A 589 4.50 9.68 10.70
CA ALA A 589 5.72 9.12 10.12
C ALA A 589 5.39 8.24 8.91
N VAL A 590 4.40 7.34 9.04
CA VAL A 590 3.94 6.45 7.97
C VAL A 590 3.42 7.24 6.76
N CYS A 591 2.52 8.20 6.96
CA CYS A 591 2.00 9.03 5.86
C CYS A 591 3.13 9.77 5.15
N PHE A 592 4.07 10.33 5.93
CA PHE A 592 5.17 11.09 5.39
C PHE A 592 6.14 10.21 4.58
N TRP A 593 6.46 9.01 5.08
CA TRP A 593 7.27 8.02 4.37
C TRP A 593 6.61 7.61 3.04
N LEU A 594 5.31 7.36 3.04
CA LEU A 594 4.58 7.01 1.82
C LEU A 594 4.66 8.12 0.76
N ILE A 595 4.52 9.39 1.14
CA ILE A 595 4.62 10.52 0.20
C ILE A 595 6.03 10.60 -0.39
N ILE A 596 7.05 10.58 0.47
CA ILE A 596 8.45 10.73 0.04
C ILE A 596 8.87 9.57 -0.84
N MET A 597 8.50 8.34 -0.46
CA MET A 597 8.78 7.16 -1.28
C MET A 597 8.03 7.20 -2.62
N SER A 598 6.83 7.80 -2.67
CA SER A 598 6.14 7.98 -3.95
C SER A 598 6.90 8.89 -4.89
N ALA A 599 7.41 10.02 -4.38
CA ALA A 599 8.24 10.93 -5.15
C ALA A 599 9.55 10.28 -5.60
N TYR A 600 10.20 9.51 -4.72
CA TYR A 600 11.40 8.73 -5.06
C TYR A 600 11.12 7.74 -6.19
N MET A 601 10.04 6.95 -6.09
CA MET A 601 9.69 5.95 -7.10
C MET A 601 9.37 6.59 -8.45
N ALA A 602 8.57 7.67 -8.44
CA ALA A 602 8.24 8.40 -9.66
C ALA A 602 9.50 8.97 -10.35
N ALA A 603 10.46 9.49 -9.60
CA ALA A 603 11.73 9.99 -10.14
C ALA A 603 12.60 8.88 -10.77
N ASN A 604 12.35 7.60 -10.47
CA ASN A 604 13.08 6.45 -11.01
C ASN A 604 12.32 5.72 -12.13
N PHE A 605 11.21 6.27 -12.66
CA PHE A 605 10.46 5.63 -13.75
C PHE A 605 11.09 5.76 -15.13
N VAL A 606 12.11 6.61 -15.27
CA VAL A 606 12.80 6.89 -16.54
C VAL A 606 14.17 6.24 -16.51
N LEU A 607 14.62 5.74 -17.66
CA LEU A 607 15.95 5.16 -17.79
C LEU A 607 16.97 6.29 -17.97
N ILE A 608 17.90 6.43 -17.03
CA ILE A 608 18.98 7.40 -17.12
C ILE A 608 20.20 6.70 -17.73
N TYR A 609 20.60 7.11 -18.94
CA TYR A 609 21.88 6.68 -19.51
C TYR A 609 22.99 7.50 -18.84
N HIS A 610 23.81 6.83 -18.02
CA HIS A 610 25.00 7.42 -17.40
C HIS A 610 26.22 7.38 -18.31
#